data_AF-A0A2B6GSA2-F1
#
_entry.id   AF-A0A2B6GSA2-F1
#
_cell.length_a   1.000
_cell.length_b   1.000
_cell.length_c   1.000
_cell.angle_alpha   90.00
_cell.angle_beta   90.00
_cell.angle_gamma   90.00
#
_symmetry.space_group_name_H-M   'P 1'
#
loop_
_entity.id
_entity.type
_entity.pdbx_description
1 polymer ?
#
loop_
_entity_poly.entity_id
_entity_poly.type
_entity_poly.pdbx_seq_one_letter_code
_entity_poly.pdbx_strand_id
1 'polypeptide(L)' 'MKKKKPLKNIYKKTLAIELIRLGHDLNHTMRNRKDDRFQVFVFVETPELIRDMMEINKRNDETYAKLFKQ' A
#
# COMPACT_ATOMS: atom_id res chain seq x y z
N MET A 1 4.65 -8.27 -28.18
CA MET A 1 4.10 -8.74 -26.87
C MET A 1 3.92 -7.53 -25.95
N LYS A 2 2.75 -7.30 -25.36
CA LYS A 2 2.57 -6.24 -24.35
C LYS A 2 3.33 -6.63 -23.08
N LYS A 3 4.26 -5.79 -22.61
CA LYS A 3 4.96 -6.01 -21.33
C LYS A 3 3.93 -6.00 -20.20
N LYS A 4 3.97 -7.00 -19.30
CA LYS A 4 3.15 -7.00 -18.09
C LYS A 4 3.59 -5.84 -17.20
N LYS A 5 2.63 -5.07 -16.68
CA LYS A 5 2.92 -4.01 -15.71
C LYS A 5 3.50 -4.65 -14.43
N PRO A 6 4.49 -4.02 -13.77
CA PRO A 6 4.96 -4.49 -12.48
C PRO A 6 3.84 -4.39 -11.44
N LEU A 7 3.90 -5.23 -10.40
CA LEU A 7 2.87 -5.32 -9.35
C LEU A 7 3.50 -5.17 -7.97
N LYS A 8 2.76 -4.54 -7.05
CA LYS A 8 3.17 -4.33 -5.66
C LYS A 8 2.18 -4.94 -4.69
N ASN A 9 2.68 -5.74 -3.76
CA ASN A 9 1.88 -6.31 -2.68
C ASN A 9 1.85 -5.36 -1.47
N ILE A 10 0.64 -5.07 -0.97
CA ILE A 10 0.39 -4.27 0.21
C ILE A 10 -0.36 -5.14 1.23
N TYR A 11 0.25 -5.30 2.41
CA TYR A 11 -0.27 -6.17 3.47
C TYR A 11 -1.09 -5.42 4.53
N LYS A 12 -1.00 -4.08 4.56
CA LYS A 12 -1.70 -3.24 5.53
C LYS A 12 -2.99 -2.69 4.92
N LYS A 13 -4.14 -3.12 5.46
CA LYS A 13 -5.47 -2.74 4.97
C LYS A 13 -5.68 -1.22 4.93
N THR A 14 -5.25 -0.49 5.97
CA THR A 14 -5.45 0.97 6.03
C THR A 14 -4.64 1.71 4.95
N LEU A 15 -3.40 1.27 4.69
CA LEU A 15 -2.59 1.79 3.60
C LEU A 15 -3.24 1.50 2.24
N ALA A 16 -3.72 0.27 2.02
CA ALA A 16 -4.39 -0.07 0.77
C ALA A 16 -5.65 0.78 0.51
N ILE A 17 -6.48 1.02 1.54
CA ILE A 17 -7.66 1.89 1.43
C ILE A 17 -7.27 3.32 1.07
N GLU A 18 -6.20 3.85 1.67
CA GLU A 18 -5.73 5.19 1.37
C GLU A 18 -5.21 5.30 -0.07
N LEU A 19 -4.43 4.33 -0.54
CA LEU A 19 -3.96 4.29 -1.92
C LEU A 19 -5.12 4.19 -2.93
N ILE A 20 -6.17 3.43 -2.62
CA ILE A 20 -7.39 3.39 -3.45
C ILE A 20 -8.07 4.77 -3.51
N ARG A 21 -8.14 5.48 -2.36
CA ARG A 21 -8.70 6.84 -2.32
C ARG A 21 -7.88 7.85 -3.11
N LEU A 22 -6.57 7.64 -3.20
CA LEU A 22 -5.66 8.44 -4.04
C LEU A 22 -5.74 8.07 -5.53
N GLY A 23 -6.56 7.09 -5.91
CA GLY A 23 -6.79 6.71 -7.31
C GLY A 23 -5.81 5.68 -7.86
N HIS A 24 -5.05 4.98 -7.01
CA HIS A 24 -4.15 3.92 -7.46
C HIS A 24 -4.91 2.66 -7.88
N ASP A 25 -4.47 2.05 -8.99
CA ASP A 25 -5.10 0.86 -9.57
C ASP A 25 -4.87 -0.39 -8.70
N LEU A 26 -5.92 -0.83 -8.00
CA LEU A 26 -5.98 -2.14 -7.37
C LEU A 26 -6.16 -3.21 -8.46
N ASN A 27 -5.13 -4.02 -8.72
CA ASN A 27 -5.15 -5.05 -9.75
C ASN A 27 -6.00 -6.26 -9.32
N HIS A 28 -5.74 -6.78 -8.12
CA HIS A 28 -6.52 -7.86 -7.50
C HIS A 28 -6.21 -7.94 -6.01
N THR A 29 -6.86 -8.88 -5.33
CA THR A 29 -6.52 -9.24 -3.96
C THR A 29 -6.33 -10.75 -3.86
N MET A 30 -5.55 -11.20 -2.89
CA MET A 30 -5.32 -12.62 -2.64
C MET A 30 -5.23 -12.91 -1.14
N ARG A 31 -5.54 -14.15 -0.74
CA ARG A 31 -5.28 -14.59 0.65
C ARG A 31 -3.78 -14.61 0.91
N ASN A 32 -3.39 -14.18 2.11
CA ASN A 32 -2.01 -14.29 2.52
C ASN A 32 -1.65 -15.78 2.72
N ARG A 33 -0.57 -16.23 2.07
CA ARG A 33 -0.12 -17.63 2.12
C ARG A 33 0.33 -18.08 3.51
N LYS A 34 0.78 -17.14 4.35
CA LYS A 34 1.29 -17.43 5.69
C LYS A 34 0.16 -17.54 6.73
N ASP A 35 -0.90 -16.75 6.56
CA ASP A 35 -2.03 -16.68 7.49
C ASP A 35 -3.25 -16.18 6.71
N ASP A 36 -4.17 -17.10 6.45
CA ASP A 36 -5.30 -16.92 5.54
C ASP A 36 -6.38 -15.99 6.08
N ARG A 37 -6.29 -15.59 7.35
CA ARG A 37 -7.13 -14.54 7.96
C ARG A 37 -6.80 -13.16 7.40
N PHE A 38 -5.63 -12.98 6.79
CA PHE A 38 -5.20 -11.71 6.21
C PHE A 38 -5.35 -11.69 4.69
N GLN A 39 -5.76 -10.53 4.16
CA GLN A 39 -5.82 -10.25 2.73
C GLN A 39 -4.60 -9.45 2.27
N VAL A 40 -4.02 -9.80 1.13
CA VAL A 40 -3.00 -9.02 0.42
C VAL A 40 -3.64 -8.25 -0.71
N PHE A 41 -3.36 -6.95 -0.78
CA PHE A 41 -3.86 -6.04 -1.82
C PHE A 41 -2.76 -5.82 -2.85
N VAL A 42 -3.04 -6.11 -4.12
CA VAL A 42 -2.03 -6.05 -5.19
C VAL A 42 -2.34 -4.87 -6.10
N PHE A 43 -1.41 -3.92 -6.17
CA PHE A 43 -1.53 -2.72 -6.98
C PHE A 43 -0.64 -2.80 -8.23
N VAL A 44 -1.01 -2.06 -9.26
CA VAL A 44 -0.10 -1.77 -10.37
C VAL A 44 1.03 -0.89 -9.85
N GLU A 45 2.28 -1.32 -9.97
CA GLU A 45 3.41 -0.51 -9.54
C GLU A 45 3.67 0.63 -10.52
N THR A 46 3.55 1.86 -10.03
CA THR A 46 3.88 3.10 -10.74
C THR A 46 4.81 3.95 -9.87
N PRO A 47 5.59 4.87 -10.46
CA PRO A 47 6.39 5.83 -9.68
C PRO A 47 5.55 6.63 -8.68
N GLU A 48 4.32 6.99 -9.05
CA GLU A 48 3.37 7.72 -8.22
C GLU A 48 2.94 6.89 -7.00
N LEU A 49 2.65 5.59 -7.19
CA LEU A 49 2.33 4.68 -6.08
C LEU A 49 3.45 4.66 -5.05
N ILE A 50 4.70 4.53 -5.50
CA ILE A 50 5.86 4.46 -4.61
C ILE A 50 6.05 5.78 -3.85
N ARG A 51 5.89 6.92 -4.53
CA ARG A 51 5.97 8.24 -3.91
C ARG A 51 4.90 8.41 -2.83
N ASP A 52 3.65 8.12 -3.13
CA ASP A 52 2.54 8.28 -2.18
C ASP A 52 2.69 7.34 -0.97
N MET A 53 3.18 6.12 -1.19
CA MET A 53 3.53 5.21 -0.09
C MET A 53 4.57 5.82 0.86
N MET A 54 5.61 6.47 0.32
CA MET A 54 6.65 7.12 1.14
C MET A 54 6.08 8.31 1.93
N GLU A 55 5.27 9.16 1.29
CA GLU A 55 4.65 10.31 1.95
C GLU A 55 3.67 9.89 3.05
N ILE A 56 2.84 8.87 2.79
CA ILE A 56 1.93 8.31 3.81
C ILE A 56 2.73 7.76 4.99
N ASN A 57 3.83 7.06 4.73
CA ASN A 57 4.67 6.52 5.81
C ASN A 57 5.30 7.64 6.64
N LYS A 58 5.90 8.64 5.99
CA LYS A 58 6.50 9.80 6.65
C LYS A 58 5.48 10.54 7.53
N ARG A 59 4.28 10.81 6.99
CA ARG A 59 3.19 11.46 7.74
C ARG A 59 2.81 10.64 8.98
N ASN A 60 2.70 9.33 8.87
CA ASN A 60 2.37 8.46 10.00
C ASN A 60 3.45 8.47 11.08
N ASP A 61 4.73 8.46 10.68
CA ASP A 61 5.86 8.53 11.61
C ASP A 61 5.90 9.87 12.36
N GLU A 62 5.65 10.98 11.66
CA GLU A 62 5.54 12.31 12.27
C GLU A 62 4.36 12.40 13.25
N THR A 63 3.21 11.83 12.90
CA THR A 63 2.06 11.74 13.80
C THR A 63 2.39 10.93 15.05
N TYR A 64 3.05 9.78 14.89
CA TYR A 64 3.47 8.94 16.01
C TYR A 64 4.45 9.67 16.94
N ALA A 65 5.45 10.36 16.39
CA ALA A 65 6.41 11.12 17.18
C ALA A 65 5.72 12.22 18.01
N LYS A 66 4.78 12.97 17.42
CA LYS A 66 4.01 14.01 18.11
C LYS A 66 3.16 13.48 19.26
N LEU A 67 2.58 12.29 19.09
CA LEU A 67 1.66 11.71 20.07
C LEU A 67 2.37 10.97 21.21
N PHE A 68 3.54 10.39 20.96
CA PHE A 68 4.13 9.40 21.87
C PHE A 68 5.60 9.61 22.24
N LYS A 69 6.33 10.56 21.62
CA LYS A 69 7.74 10.85 21.93
C LYS A 69 7.92 12.22 22.61
N GLN A 70 7.18 12.50 23.69
CA GLN A 70 7.51 13.61 24.59
C GLN A 70 8.68 13.22 25.49
#